data_AF-A0A0W7TL42-F1
#
_entry.id   AF-A0A0W7TL42-F1
#
_cell.length_a   1.000
_cell.length_b   1.000
_cell.length_c   1.000
_cell.angle_alpha   90.00
_cell.angle_beta   90.00
_cell.angle_gamma   90.00
#
_symmetry.space_group_name_H-M   'P 1'
#
loop_
_entity.id
_entity.type
_entity.pdbx_description
1 polymer ?
#
loop_
_entity_poly.entity_id
_entity_poly.type
_entity_poly.pdbx_seq_one_letter_code
_entity_poly.pdbx_strand_id
1 'polypeptide(L)'
;MTINERILALRRAAGLSQEALAEQVGVSRQAIGKWESGASLPGLDNLQELARALGVSCDELLTGKESGTENTAGQDGVALESVKALLDAQNAAQAHAAHRQRILLAGLAAALACVGAALVYLGVYYGGRMRELSSRVDDIGANVAGIEGSIDMRISSIQSSIEESLRQQASIVAGFDWDYGVPGTERRVPLTVTATPKNYRDGLSAAFTLTPESGVPQTAAGTLLAGNAFRAELAVPLEMEYQDFSVSVSFTLDGEAQTEELFREYDFVSGYQTTVSVTPTDFKAQHSGRRTDGTAGMTLGGDFELSVNRAYRENSAVPAHAVIELVIDGEAVQRQEMDLSADFQLVSGGAGTADEQAEEILSGITYYLSFPEEVYAAPQREAELVAAVTDSSGLTVTARRDLYRVG
;
A
#
# COMPACT_ATOMS: atom_id res chain seq x y z
N MET A 1 -43.82 -95.03 -26.33
CA MET A 1 -44.71 -94.65 -27.44
C MET A 1 -44.87 -93.14 -27.44
N THR A 2 -44.57 -92.46 -28.53
CA THR A 2 -44.76 -90.99 -28.65
C THR A 2 -46.24 -90.67 -28.89
N ILE A 3 -46.64 -89.39 -28.84
CA ILE A 3 -48.04 -88.98 -29.00
C ILE A 3 -48.58 -89.29 -30.40
N ASN A 4 -47.78 -89.05 -31.44
CA ASN A 4 -48.16 -89.32 -32.82
C ASN A 4 -48.39 -90.83 -33.06
N GLU A 5 -47.53 -91.67 -32.49
CA GLU A 5 -47.68 -93.13 -32.51
C GLU A 5 -48.96 -93.58 -31.78
N ARG A 6 -49.28 -92.94 -30.65
CA ARG A 6 -50.49 -93.25 -29.86
C ARG A 6 -51.78 -92.85 -30.55
N ILE A 7 -51.86 -91.66 -31.16
CA ILE A 7 -53.01 -91.24 -31.97
C ILE A 7 -53.25 -92.27 -33.08
N LEU A 8 -52.18 -92.66 -33.78
CA LEU A 8 -52.27 -93.66 -34.83
C LEU A 8 -52.75 -95.03 -34.30
N ALA A 9 -52.24 -95.47 -33.15
CA ALA A 9 -52.61 -96.74 -32.56
C ALA A 9 -54.05 -96.78 -32.06
N LEU A 10 -54.48 -95.76 -31.30
CA LEU A 10 -55.85 -95.65 -30.80
C LEU A 10 -56.86 -95.53 -31.94
N ARG A 11 -56.56 -94.75 -32.98
CA ARG A 11 -57.41 -94.68 -34.17
C ARG A 11 -57.59 -96.05 -34.82
N ARG A 12 -56.50 -96.81 -34.95
CA ARG A 12 -56.54 -98.16 -35.53
C ARG A 12 -57.29 -99.15 -34.63
N ALA A 13 -57.11 -99.07 -33.32
CA ALA A 13 -57.85 -99.91 -32.37
C ALA A 13 -59.36 -99.63 -32.41
N ALA A 14 -59.75 -98.36 -32.61
CA ALA A 14 -61.14 -97.95 -32.82
C ALA A 14 -61.69 -98.30 -34.22
N GLY A 15 -60.89 -98.89 -35.12
CA GLY A 15 -61.31 -99.26 -36.48
C GLY A 15 -61.56 -98.08 -37.41
N LEU A 16 -61.11 -96.87 -37.06
CA LEU A 16 -61.42 -95.65 -37.78
C LEU A 16 -60.40 -95.39 -38.90
N SER A 17 -60.84 -94.83 -40.03
CA SER A 17 -59.94 -94.24 -41.04
C SER A 17 -59.48 -92.83 -40.62
N GLN A 18 -58.43 -92.30 -41.25
CA GLN A 18 -57.99 -90.92 -40.96
C GLN A 18 -59.06 -89.89 -41.32
N GLU A 19 -59.79 -90.10 -42.42
CA GLU A 19 -60.96 -89.30 -42.77
C GLU A 19 -62.05 -89.33 -41.70
N ALA A 20 -62.40 -90.52 -41.19
CA ALA A 20 -63.45 -90.65 -40.19
C ALA A 20 -63.08 -89.96 -38.87
N LEU A 21 -61.82 -90.08 -38.45
CA LEU A 21 -61.34 -89.38 -37.25
C LEU A 21 -61.30 -87.85 -37.47
N ALA A 22 -60.88 -87.41 -38.65
CA ALA A 22 -60.88 -85.99 -39.01
C ALA A 22 -62.29 -85.36 -38.93
N GLU A 23 -63.31 -86.08 -39.40
CA GLU A 23 -64.70 -85.61 -39.35
C GLU A 23 -65.22 -85.50 -37.92
N GLN A 24 -64.89 -86.46 -37.03
CA GLN A 24 -65.28 -86.39 -35.62
C GLN A 24 -64.59 -85.27 -34.84
N VAL A 25 -63.33 -84.96 -35.17
CA VAL A 25 -62.55 -83.91 -34.51
C VAL A 25 -62.82 -82.52 -35.12
N GLY A 26 -63.42 -82.45 -36.31
CA GLY A 26 -63.71 -81.19 -37.01
C GLY A 26 -62.50 -80.57 -37.71
N VAL A 27 -61.55 -81.40 -38.16
CA VAL A 27 -60.33 -80.95 -38.84
C VAL A 27 -60.16 -81.61 -40.20
N SER A 28 -59.22 -81.12 -41.03
CA SER A 28 -58.92 -81.76 -42.29
C SER A 28 -58.16 -83.09 -42.09
N ARG A 29 -58.38 -84.07 -42.97
CA ARG A 29 -57.62 -85.34 -42.94
C ARG A 29 -56.11 -85.14 -43.02
N GLN A 30 -55.65 -84.09 -43.71
CA GLN A 30 -54.23 -83.75 -43.77
C GLN A 30 -53.66 -83.36 -42.39
N ALA A 31 -54.46 -82.72 -41.53
CA ALA A 31 -54.04 -82.39 -40.17
C ALA A 31 -53.79 -83.66 -39.35
N ILE A 32 -54.73 -84.62 -39.39
CA ILE A 32 -54.56 -85.94 -38.76
C ILE A 32 -53.29 -86.63 -39.28
N GLY A 33 -53.07 -86.61 -40.61
CA GLY A 33 -51.88 -87.20 -41.22
C GLY A 33 -50.56 -86.59 -40.73
N LYS A 34 -50.49 -85.25 -40.60
CA LYS A 34 -49.31 -84.57 -40.04
C LYS A 34 -49.11 -84.87 -38.56
N TRP A 35 -50.19 -85.05 -37.80
CA TRP A 35 -50.10 -85.42 -36.38
C TRP A 35 -49.62 -86.84 -36.20
N GLU A 36 -50.16 -87.82 -36.95
CA GLU A 36 -49.75 -89.22 -36.86
C GLU A 36 -48.30 -89.45 -37.34
N SER A 37 -47.83 -88.63 -38.29
CA SER A 37 -46.43 -88.66 -38.77
C SER A 37 -45.45 -87.87 -37.89
N GLY A 38 -45.94 -87.13 -36.88
CA GLY A 38 -45.11 -86.29 -36.02
C GLY A 38 -44.58 -85.02 -36.70
N ALA A 39 -45.02 -84.71 -37.93
CA ALA A 39 -44.62 -83.51 -38.67
C ALA A 39 -45.16 -82.21 -38.04
N SER A 40 -46.25 -82.30 -37.29
CA SER A 40 -46.78 -81.21 -36.46
C SER A 40 -47.54 -81.80 -35.27
N LEU A 41 -47.74 -81.01 -34.21
CA LEU A 41 -48.49 -81.43 -33.03
C LEU A 41 -49.92 -80.86 -33.05
N PRO A 42 -50.92 -81.60 -32.55
CA PRO A 42 -52.23 -81.03 -32.30
C PRO A 42 -52.13 -79.95 -31.22
N GLY A 43 -52.71 -78.77 -31.49
CA GLY A 43 -52.87 -77.71 -30.47
C GLY A 43 -53.88 -78.10 -29.39
N LEU A 44 -53.99 -77.29 -28.34
CA LEU A 44 -54.76 -77.62 -27.13
C LEU A 44 -56.23 -77.98 -27.43
N ASP A 45 -56.93 -77.17 -28.23
CA ASP A 45 -58.35 -77.39 -28.55
C ASP A 45 -58.59 -78.70 -29.32
N ASN A 46 -57.71 -79.00 -30.29
CA ASN A 46 -57.79 -80.23 -31.08
C ASN A 46 -57.41 -81.47 -30.27
N LEU A 47 -56.57 -81.32 -29.26
CA LEU A 47 -56.17 -82.41 -28.38
C LEU A 47 -57.33 -82.86 -27.48
N GLN A 48 -58.19 -81.92 -27.09
CA GLN A 48 -59.41 -82.22 -26.36
C GLN A 48 -60.45 -82.98 -27.20
N GLU A 49 -60.66 -82.56 -28.44
CA GLU A 49 -61.57 -83.25 -29.35
C GLU A 49 -61.04 -84.62 -29.81
N LEU A 50 -59.72 -84.76 -30.03
CA LEU A 50 -59.11 -86.07 -30.31
C LEU A 50 -59.32 -87.07 -29.19
N ALA A 51 -59.10 -86.65 -27.94
CA ALA A 51 -59.31 -87.50 -26.78
C ALA A 51 -60.77 -87.98 -26.71
N ARG A 52 -61.73 -87.07 -26.92
CA ARG A 52 -63.17 -87.39 -26.97
C ARG A 52 -63.51 -88.37 -28.11
N ALA A 53 -63.00 -88.14 -29.31
CA ALA A 53 -63.27 -88.98 -30.48
C ALA A 53 -62.67 -90.39 -30.35
N LEU A 54 -61.50 -90.52 -29.71
CA LEU A 54 -60.82 -91.79 -29.48
C LEU A 54 -61.25 -92.48 -28.17
N GLY A 55 -62.10 -91.82 -27.36
CA GLY A 55 -62.66 -92.37 -26.12
C GLY A 55 -61.69 -92.44 -24.94
N VAL A 56 -60.61 -91.65 -24.96
CA VAL A 56 -59.56 -91.63 -23.92
C VAL A 56 -59.48 -90.26 -23.25
N SER A 57 -58.76 -90.15 -22.14
CA SER A 57 -58.48 -88.82 -21.54
C SER A 57 -57.34 -88.10 -22.29
N CYS A 58 -57.32 -86.76 -22.25
CA CYS A 58 -56.20 -85.99 -22.84
C CYS A 58 -54.86 -86.34 -22.19
N ASP A 59 -54.87 -86.61 -20.87
CA ASP A 59 -53.68 -87.07 -20.15
C ASP A 59 -53.23 -88.43 -20.70
N GLU A 60 -54.13 -89.38 -20.87
CA GLU A 60 -53.80 -90.69 -21.47
C GLU A 60 -53.27 -90.56 -22.91
N LEU A 61 -53.87 -89.68 -23.73
CA LEU A 61 -53.37 -89.39 -25.08
C LEU A 61 -51.93 -88.82 -25.04
N LEU A 62 -51.60 -87.99 -24.04
CA LEU A 62 -50.31 -87.29 -23.88
C LEU A 62 -49.23 -88.07 -23.13
N THR A 63 -49.56 -88.80 -22.06
CA THR A 63 -48.64 -89.53 -21.18
C THR A 63 -48.66 -91.05 -21.36
N GLY A 64 -49.76 -91.61 -21.88
CA GLY A 64 -49.86 -93.03 -22.25
C GLY A 64 -50.05 -93.96 -21.04
N LYS A 65 -50.45 -93.41 -19.89
CA LYS A 65 -50.84 -94.16 -18.69
C LYS A 65 -52.35 -94.05 -18.52
N GLU A 66 -53.04 -95.20 -18.49
CA GLU A 66 -54.47 -95.26 -18.14
C GLU A 66 -54.65 -94.75 -16.70
N SER A 67 -55.56 -93.79 -16.50
CA SER A 67 -56.06 -93.43 -15.17
C SER A 67 -57.56 -93.72 -15.13
N GLY A 68 -57.90 -94.99 -14.96
CA GLY A 68 -59.22 -95.45 -14.54
C GLY A 68 -59.35 -95.40 -13.02
N THR A 69 -60.33 -94.61 -12.55
CA THR A 69 -61.27 -94.91 -11.46
C THR A 69 -60.69 -95.50 -10.15
N GLU A 70 -60.47 -94.64 -9.14
CA GLU A 70 -61.08 -94.65 -7.77
C GLU A 70 -60.20 -93.96 -6.69
N ASN A 71 -60.82 -93.04 -5.94
CA ASN A 71 -60.52 -92.62 -4.55
C ASN A 71 -59.09 -92.14 -4.13
N THR A 72 -59.02 -90.85 -3.72
CA THR A 72 -58.13 -90.23 -2.69
C THR A 72 -56.63 -89.99 -2.99
N ALA A 73 -56.24 -88.69 -2.96
CA ALA A 73 -54.93 -88.04 -2.65
C ALA A 73 -53.73 -87.94 -3.66
N GLY A 74 -53.21 -86.70 -3.83
CA GLY A 74 -51.84 -86.32 -4.27
C GLY A 74 -51.56 -86.37 -5.79
N GLN A 75 -50.64 -85.62 -6.44
CA GLN A 75 -49.61 -84.67 -6.06
C GLN A 75 -48.86 -84.21 -7.34
N ASP A 76 -48.09 -83.13 -7.23
CA ASP A 76 -46.82 -82.84 -7.93
C ASP A 76 -46.79 -82.39 -9.42
N GLY A 77 -46.11 -81.30 -9.77
CA GLY A 77 -45.04 -80.59 -9.05
C GLY A 77 -43.71 -80.62 -9.82
N VAL A 78 -43.46 -81.70 -10.57
CA VAL A 78 -42.15 -81.96 -11.20
C VAL A 78 -41.86 -81.06 -12.43
N ALA A 79 -42.88 -80.70 -13.21
CA ALA A 79 -42.72 -79.86 -14.41
C ALA A 79 -42.47 -78.37 -14.07
N LEU A 80 -43.11 -77.87 -13.01
CA LEU A 80 -42.96 -76.48 -12.58
C LEU A 80 -41.58 -76.23 -11.95
N GLU A 81 -41.07 -77.21 -11.19
CA GLU A 81 -39.74 -77.14 -10.57
C GLU A 81 -38.61 -77.09 -11.60
N SER A 82 -38.68 -77.89 -12.67
CA SER A 82 -37.63 -77.92 -13.71
C SER A 82 -37.57 -76.65 -14.57
N VAL A 83 -38.72 -76.08 -14.94
CA VAL A 83 -38.79 -74.82 -15.68
C VAL A 83 -38.34 -73.65 -14.80
N LYS A 84 -38.78 -73.63 -13.53
CA LYS A 84 -38.34 -72.65 -12.55
C LYS A 84 -36.82 -72.71 -12.33
N ALA A 85 -36.26 -73.92 -12.24
CA ALA A 85 -34.80 -74.11 -12.10
C ALA A 85 -34.00 -73.57 -13.30
N LEU A 86 -34.50 -73.69 -14.53
CA LEU A 86 -33.84 -73.17 -15.73
C LEU A 86 -33.89 -71.64 -15.83
N LEU A 87 -35.04 -71.04 -15.48
CA LEU A 87 -35.21 -69.60 -15.39
C LEU A 87 -34.35 -69.00 -14.27
N ASP A 88 -34.33 -69.64 -13.11
CA ASP A 88 -33.47 -69.23 -11.98
C ASP A 88 -31.98 -69.34 -12.35
N ALA A 89 -31.58 -70.37 -13.09
CA ALA A 89 -30.21 -70.53 -13.59
C ALA A 89 -29.81 -69.44 -14.61
N GLN A 90 -30.70 -69.07 -15.54
CA GLN A 90 -30.43 -67.97 -16.49
C GLN A 90 -30.38 -66.61 -15.80
N ASN A 91 -31.33 -66.34 -14.90
CA ASN A 91 -31.38 -65.10 -14.12
C ASN A 91 -30.14 -64.97 -13.24
N ALA A 92 -29.68 -66.05 -12.61
CA ALA A 92 -28.44 -66.08 -11.86
C ALA A 92 -27.21 -65.78 -12.73
N ALA A 93 -27.10 -66.40 -13.91
CA ALA A 93 -25.99 -66.15 -14.82
C ALA A 93 -25.93 -64.70 -15.31
N GLN A 94 -27.08 -64.10 -15.66
CA GLN A 94 -27.18 -62.70 -16.05
C GLN A 94 -26.87 -61.75 -14.88
N ALA A 95 -27.35 -62.06 -13.68
CA ALA A 95 -27.05 -61.28 -12.47
C ALA A 95 -25.56 -61.32 -12.13
N HIS A 96 -24.90 -62.48 -12.25
CA HIS A 96 -23.46 -62.61 -12.04
C HIS A 96 -22.65 -61.80 -13.07
N ALA A 97 -23.05 -61.79 -14.34
CA ALA A 97 -22.40 -60.99 -15.39
C ALA A 97 -22.55 -59.48 -15.13
N ALA A 98 -23.76 -59.02 -14.80
CA ALA A 98 -24.01 -57.61 -14.47
C ALA A 98 -23.28 -57.18 -13.19
N HIS A 99 -23.22 -58.03 -12.17
CA HIS A 99 -22.47 -57.78 -10.94
C HIS A 99 -20.96 -57.66 -11.20
N ARG A 100 -20.39 -58.56 -12.02
CA ARG A 100 -18.97 -58.49 -12.42
C ARG A 100 -18.66 -57.21 -13.21
N GLN A 101 -19.52 -56.80 -14.14
CA GLN A 101 -19.34 -55.56 -14.91
C GLN A 101 -19.40 -54.31 -14.01
N ARG A 102 -20.31 -54.28 -13.03
CA ARG A 102 -20.39 -53.18 -12.05
C ARG A 102 -19.15 -53.09 -11.17
N ILE A 103 -18.60 -54.22 -10.72
CA ILE A 103 -17.35 -54.26 -9.94
C ILE A 103 -16.18 -53.73 -10.78
N LEU A 104 -16.08 -54.13 -12.06
CA LEU A 104 -15.02 -53.64 -12.95
C LEU A 104 -15.11 -52.13 -13.21
N LEU A 105 -16.31 -51.60 -13.46
CA LEU A 105 -16.53 -50.17 -13.63
C LEU A 105 -16.25 -49.38 -12.36
N ALA A 106 -16.66 -49.88 -11.20
CA ALA A 106 -16.34 -49.28 -9.91
C ALA A 106 -14.83 -49.28 -9.64
N GLY A 107 -14.12 -50.36 -9.98
CA GLY A 107 -12.66 -50.46 -9.90
C GLY A 107 -11.95 -49.46 -10.82
N LEU A 108 -12.42 -49.29 -12.06
CA LEU A 108 -11.88 -48.31 -13.00
C LEU A 108 -12.13 -46.87 -12.53
N ALA A 109 -13.33 -46.57 -12.03
CA ALA A 109 -13.66 -45.27 -11.47
C ALA A 109 -12.78 -44.94 -10.25
N ALA A 110 -12.55 -45.92 -9.36
CA ALA A 110 -11.64 -45.75 -8.23
C ALA A 110 -10.19 -45.53 -8.67
N ALA A 111 -9.71 -46.25 -9.69
CA ALA A 111 -8.37 -46.05 -10.24
C ALA A 111 -8.19 -44.65 -10.84
N LEU A 112 -9.18 -44.17 -11.61
CA LEU A 112 -9.17 -42.80 -12.16
C LEU A 112 -9.21 -41.74 -11.06
N ALA A 113 -9.99 -41.95 -10.00
CA ALA A 113 -10.01 -41.06 -8.85
C ALA A 113 -8.65 -40.98 -8.15
N CYS A 114 -7.96 -42.12 -7.98
CA CYS A 114 -6.62 -42.16 -7.41
C CYS A 114 -5.59 -41.42 -8.27
N VAL A 115 -5.65 -41.58 -9.61
CA VAL A 115 -4.77 -40.85 -10.54
C VAL A 115 -5.06 -39.34 -10.47
N GLY A 116 -6.34 -38.95 -10.46
CA GLY A 116 -6.74 -37.54 -10.29
C GLY A 116 -6.21 -36.94 -8.99
N ALA A 117 -6.37 -37.65 -7.87
CA ALA A 117 -5.85 -37.22 -6.58
C ALA A 117 -4.31 -37.11 -6.57
N ALA A 118 -3.60 -38.05 -7.21
CA ALA A 118 -2.15 -38.00 -7.34
C ALA A 118 -1.68 -36.79 -8.18
N LEU A 119 -2.38 -36.45 -9.27
CA LEU A 119 -2.08 -35.27 -10.08
C LEU A 119 -2.35 -33.96 -9.34
N VAL A 120 -3.45 -33.88 -8.57
CA VAL A 120 -3.73 -32.73 -7.71
C VAL A 120 -2.66 -32.59 -6.64
N TYR A 121 -2.28 -33.68 -5.97
CA TYR A 121 -1.19 -33.68 -5.00
C TYR A 121 0.13 -33.21 -5.63
N LEU A 122 0.48 -33.72 -6.83
CA LEU A 122 1.69 -33.33 -7.54
C LEU A 122 1.67 -31.85 -7.94
N GLY A 123 0.52 -31.34 -8.37
CA GLY A 123 0.30 -29.92 -8.67
C GLY A 123 0.45 -29.03 -7.44
N VAL A 124 -0.12 -29.42 -6.30
CA VAL A 124 0.04 -28.70 -5.03
C VAL A 124 1.49 -28.74 -4.56
N TYR A 125 2.15 -29.90 -4.65
CA TYR A 125 3.53 -30.10 -4.25
C TYR A 125 4.49 -29.22 -5.08
N TYR A 126 4.43 -29.30 -6.41
CA TYR A 126 5.29 -28.48 -7.27
C TYR A 126 4.91 -27.00 -7.22
N GLY A 127 3.63 -26.67 -7.08
CA GLY A 127 3.19 -25.29 -6.86
C GLY A 127 3.78 -24.68 -5.59
N GLY A 128 3.78 -25.43 -4.48
CA GLY A 128 4.44 -25.03 -3.24
C GLY A 128 5.96 -24.86 -3.41
N ARG A 129 6.61 -25.83 -4.08
CA ARG A 129 8.06 -25.79 -4.33
C ARG A 129 8.48 -24.63 -5.21
N MET A 130 7.68 -24.28 -6.22
CA MET A 130 7.93 -23.14 -7.10
C MET A 130 7.80 -21.81 -6.36
N ARG A 131 6.82 -21.68 -5.46
CA ARG A 131 6.70 -20.47 -4.61
C ARG A 131 7.89 -20.33 -3.66
N GLU A 132 8.33 -21.43 -3.05
CA GLU A 132 9.52 -21.43 -2.20
C GLU A 132 10.78 -21.06 -3.00
N LEU A 133 10.93 -21.58 -4.21
CA LEU A 133 12.07 -21.26 -5.08
C LEU A 133 12.05 -19.79 -5.54
N SER A 134 10.87 -19.26 -5.88
CA SER A 134 10.69 -17.84 -6.21
C SER A 134 11.08 -16.96 -5.03
N SER A 135 10.57 -17.27 -3.82
CA SER A 135 10.92 -16.54 -2.60
C SER A 135 12.43 -16.52 -2.36
N ARG A 136 13.12 -17.65 -2.57
CA ARG A 136 14.59 -17.70 -2.43
C ARG A 136 15.31 -16.83 -3.46
N VAL A 137 14.81 -16.77 -4.70
CA VAL A 137 15.38 -15.91 -5.75
C VAL A 137 15.15 -14.44 -5.42
N ASP A 138 13.95 -14.09 -4.93
CA ASP A 138 13.62 -12.73 -4.49
C ASP A 138 14.47 -12.32 -3.28
N ASP A 139 14.66 -13.20 -2.30
CA ASP A 139 15.53 -12.99 -1.14
C ASP A 139 17.00 -12.81 -1.56
N ILE A 140 17.49 -13.59 -2.54
CA ILE A 140 18.83 -13.42 -3.10
C ILE A 140 18.94 -12.08 -3.83
N GLY A 141 17.93 -11.70 -4.62
CA GLY A 141 17.88 -10.41 -5.30
C GLY A 141 17.92 -9.24 -4.32
N ALA A 142 17.14 -9.32 -3.24
CA ALA A 142 17.13 -8.32 -2.16
C ALA A 142 18.48 -8.25 -1.43
N ASN A 143 19.11 -9.39 -1.15
CA ASN A 143 20.44 -9.43 -0.55
C ASN A 143 21.52 -8.85 -1.47
N VAL A 144 21.48 -9.15 -2.77
CA VAL A 144 22.42 -8.59 -3.77
C VAL A 144 22.24 -7.09 -3.89
N ALA A 145 21.01 -6.59 -4.01
CA ALA A 145 20.72 -5.16 -4.02
C ALA A 145 21.17 -4.46 -2.73
N GLY A 146 21.02 -5.12 -1.57
CA GLY A 146 21.54 -4.64 -0.29
C GLY A 146 23.07 -4.58 -0.25
N ILE A 147 23.76 -5.56 -0.84
CA ILE A 147 25.21 -5.57 -0.97
C ILE A 147 25.68 -4.43 -1.89
N GLU A 148 25.05 -4.25 -3.05
CA GLU A 148 25.34 -3.15 -3.99
C GLU A 148 25.19 -1.78 -3.30
N GLY A 149 24.07 -1.53 -2.65
CA GLY A 149 23.85 -0.28 -1.91
C GLY A 149 24.86 -0.06 -0.78
N SER A 150 25.29 -1.14 -0.09
CA SER A 150 26.32 -1.05 0.94
C SER A 150 27.72 -0.77 0.37
N ILE A 151 28.01 -1.25 -0.85
CA ILE A 151 29.26 -0.99 -1.56
C ILE A 151 29.27 0.46 -2.04
N ASP A 152 28.18 0.97 -2.60
CA ASP A 152 28.07 2.36 -3.04
C ASP A 152 28.25 3.33 -1.88
N MET A 153 27.56 3.11 -0.75
CA MET A 153 27.74 3.91 0.46
C MET A 153 29.19 3.89 0.97
N ARG A 154 29.86 2.72 0.90
CA ARG A 154 31.28 2.61 1.26
C ARG A 154 32.17 3.37 0.28
N ILE A 155 31.93 3.26 -1.02
CA ILE A 155 32.67 3.99 -2.06
C ILE A 155 32.53 5.49 -1.84
N SER A 156 31.31 5.99 -1.61
CA SER A 156 31.09 7.41 -1.29
C SER A 156 31.80 7.82 -0.01
N SER A 157 31.72 7.04 1.06
CA SER A 157 32.42 7.37 2.32
C SER A 157 33.95 7.37 2.19
N ILE A 158 34.51 6.44 1.40
CA ILE A 158 35.93 6.36 1.11
C ILE A 158 36.35 7.52 0.22
N GLN A 159 35.56 7.83 -0.81
CA GLN A 159 35.82 8.96 -1.68
C GLN A 159 35.82 10.26 -0.86
N SER A 160 34.82 10.49 -0.01
CA SER A 160 34.78 11.64 0.90
C SER A 160 35.96 11.66 1.88
N SER A 161 36.35 10.51 2.43
CA SER A 161 37.50 10.44 3.35
C SER A 161 38.84 10.68 2.64
N ILE A 162 38.98 10.24 1.38
CA ILE A 162 40.15 10.50 0.54
C ILE A 162 40.18 11.97 0.13
N GLU A 163 39.06 12.54 -0.29
CA GLU A 163 38.93 13.97 -0.60
C GLU A 163 39.28 14.83 0.63
N GLU A 164 38.79 14.45 1.81
CA GLU A 164 39.10 15.13 3.08
C GLU A 164 40.57 14.99 3.47
N SER A 165 41.15 13.79 3.32
CA SER A 165 42.57 13.54 3.61
C SER A 165 43.49 14.27 2.63
N LEU A 166 43.14 14.30 1.34
CA LEU A 166 43.86 15.04 0.31
C LEU A 166 43.74 16.55 0.53
N ARG A 167 42.58 17.05 0.95
CA ARG A 167 42.39 18.45 1.37
C ARG A 167 43.29 18.79 2.56
N GLN A 168 43.33 17.95 3.60
CA GLN A 168 44.22 18.18 4.74
C GLN A 168 45.71 18.18 4.36
N GLN A 169 46.12 17.30 3.43
CA GLN A 169 47.50 17.25 2.94
C GLN A 169 47.85 18.41 2.01
N ALA A 170 46.91 18.86 1.17
CA ALA A 170 47.09 19.96 0.22
C ALA A 170 46.85 21.34 0.82
N SER A 171 46.23 21.42 2.01
CA SER A 171 45.97 22.67 2.70
C SER A 171 47.27 23.46 2.92
N ILE A 172 47.26 24.74 2.55
CA ILE A 172 48.32 25.72 2.76
C ILE A 172 48.15 26.44 4.11
N VAL A 173 47.02 26.23 4.81
CA VAL A 173 46.68 26.80 6.11
C VAL A 173 46.97 25.79 7.24
N ALA A 174 47.75 26.18 8.25
CA ALA A 174 48.03 25.37 9.44
C ALA A 174 46.86 25.35 10.43
N GLY A 175 46.10 26.44 10.47
CA GLY A 175 44.91 26.62 11.28
C GLY A 175 44.30 27.98 11.01
N PHE A 176 42.98 28.07 11.19
CA PHE A 176 42.22 29.31 11.03
C PHE A 176 41.13 29.37 12.09
N ASP A 177 40.65 30.56 12.36
CA ASP A 177 39.58 30.84 13.31
C ASP A 177 38.77 32.04 12.83
N TRP A 178 37.49 32.10 13.19
CA TRP A 178 36.62 33.21 12.81
C TRP A 178 35.60 33.52 13.90
N ASP A 179 35.25 34.80 13.99
CA ASP A 179 34.29 35.31 14.97
C ASP A 179 33.36 36.33 14.32
N TYR A 180 32.09 36.24 14.66
CA TYR A 180 31.07 37.19 14.22
C TYR A 180 30.77 38.18 15.35
N GLY A 181 30.97 39.46 15.08
CA GLY A 181 30.58 40.54 15.96
C GLY A 181 29.06 40.75 16.00
N VAL A 182 28.63 41.72 16.80
CA VAL A 182 27.22 42.13 16.87
C VAL A 182 26.87 42.99 15.65
N PRO A 183 25.72 42.76 14.98
CA PRO A 183 25.27 43.61 13.89
C PRO A 183 25.07 45.07 14.33
N GLY A 184 25.58 46.00 13.52
CA GLY A 184 25.34 47.44 13.72
C GLY A 184 24.10 47.95 12.97
N THR A 185 23.84 49.26 13.07
CA THR A 185 22.72 49.95 12.38
C THR A 185 22.78 49.86 10.85
N GLU A 186 23.94 49.50 10.28
CA GLU A 186 24.15 49.40 8.83
C GLU A 186 23.70 48.06 8.23
N ARG A 187 23.02 47.20 9.00
CA ARG A 187 22.62 45.84 8.57
C ARG A 187 23.80 45.01 8.07
N ARG A 188 24.93 45.10 8.78
CA ARG A 188 26.14 44.33 8.51
C ARG A 188 26.64 43.70 9.80
N VAL A 189 27.09 42.45 9.70
CA VAL A 189 27.71 41.70 10.79
C VAL A 189 29.23 41.79 10.62
N PRO A 190 29.96 42.37 11.59
CA PRO A 190 31.41 42.31 11.58
C PRO A 190 31.89 40.87 11.59
N LEU A 191 32.86 40.53 10.75
CA LEU A 191 33.48 39.22 10.68
C LEU A 191 34.99 39.39 10.86
N THR A 192 35.52 38.84 11.94
CA THR A 192 36.97 38.72 12.14
C THR A 192 37.41 37.34 11.70
N VAL A 193 38.41 37.26 10.83
CA VAL A 193 38.97 35.99 10.37
C VAL A 193 40.46 36.00 10.60
N THR A 194 40.99 34.89 11.10
CA THR A 194 42.42 34.66 11.24
C THR A 194 42.83 33.39 10.51
N ALA A 195 43.99 33.40 9.85
CA ALA A 195 44.55 32.20 9.23
C ALA A 195 46.07 32.20 9.39
N THR A 196 46.61 31.04 9.77
CA THR A 196 48.04 30.81 9.91
C THR A 196 48.51 29.97 8.71
N PRO A 197 49.46 30.44 7.90
CA PRO A 197 50.01 29.63 6.82
C PRO A 197 50.88 28.48 7.38
N LYS A 198 50.87 27.31 6.72
CA LYS A 198 51.80 26.21 7.07
C LYS A 198 53.26 26.58 6.84
N ASN A 199 53.52 27.40 5.83
CA ASN A 199 54.86 27.79 5.41
C ASN A 199 54.97 29.31 5.37
N TYR A 200 55.19 29.94 6.52
CA TYR A 200 55.46 31.38 6.58
C TYR A 200 56.86 31.72 6.05
N ARG A 201 56.97 32.82 5.32
CA ARG A 201 58.23 33.42 4.86
C ARG A 201 58.13 34.95 4.94
N ASP A 202 59.26 35.61 5.15
CA ASP A 202 59.31 37.08 5.13
C ASP A 202 58.86 37.61 3.77
N GLY A 203 58.00 38.64 3.78
CA GLY A 203 57.38 39.20 2.57
C GLY A 203 56.08 38.51 2.15
N LEU A 204 55.65 37.45 2.84
CA LEU A 204 54.33 36.85 2.63
C LEU A 204 53.23 37.85 3.02
N SER A 205 52.25 38.01 2.15
CA SER A 205 51.03 38.79 2.42
C SER A 205 49.80 37.90 2.34
N ALA A 206 48.73 38.28 3.02
CA ALA A 206 47.46 37.58 2.97
C ALA A 206 46.34 38.52 2.54
N ALA A 207 45.36 38.01 1.78
CA ALA A 207 44.11 38.67 1.49
C ALA A 207 42.96 37.70 1.75
N PHE A 208 41.95 38.14 2.49
CA PHE A 208 40.77 37.35 2.82
C PHE A 208 39.62 37.78 1.94
N THR A 209 38.95 36.83 1.30
CA THR A 209 37.83 37.11 0.40
C THR A 209 36.59 36.38 0.85
N LEU A 210 35.55 37.16 1.15
CA LEU A 210 34.19 36.68 1.35
C LEU A 210 33.47 36.68 0.01
N THR A 211 32.93 35.53 -0.38
CA THR A 211 32.29 35.30 -1.68
C THR A 211 30.86 34.80 -1.46
N PRO A 212 29.82 35.63 -1.72
CA PRO A 212 28.44 35.17 -1.71
C PRO A 212 28.15 34.22 -2.88
N GLU A 213 27.09 33.41 -2.78
CA GLU A 213 26.63 32.56 -3.90
C GLU A 213 26.18 33.40 -5.11
N SER A 214 25.52 34.53 -4.82
CA SER A 214 25.13 35.53 -5.80
C SER A 214 25.47 36.91 -5.24
N GLY A 215 26.26 37.71 -5.95
CA GLY A 215 26.67 39.03 -5.47
C GLY A 215 28.14 39.34 -5.76
N VAL A 216 28.65 40.43 -5.17
CA VAL A 216 30.03 40.89 -5.36
C VAL A 216 30.92 40.40 -4.20
N PRO A 217 32.05 39.74 -4.49
CA PRO A 217 33.00 39.36 -3.44
C PRO A 217 33.59 40.58 -2.73
N GLN A 218 33.83 40.43 -1.42
CA GLN A 218 34.50 41.44 -0.61
C GLN A 218 35.88 40.93 -0.21
N THR A 219 36.91 41.73 -0.43
CA THR A 219 38.29 41.37 -0.09
C THR A 219 38.88 42.37 0.91
N ALA A 220 39.53 41.84 1.94
CA ALA A 220 40.25 42.61 2.94
C ALA A 220 41.71 42.13 3.03
N ALA A 221 42.65 43.07 3.13
CA ALA A 221 44.05 42.75 3.35
C ALA A 221 44.26 42.22 4.78
N GLY A 222 45.01 41.13 4.90
CA GLY A 222 45.39 40.53 6.17
C GLY A 222 46.51 41.32 6.85
N THR A 223 46.31 41.64 8.13
CA THR A 223 47.34 42.20 9.01
C THR A 223 48.08 41.06 9.70
N LEU A 224 49.41 41.05 9.61
CA LEU A 224 50.25 40.05 10.27
C LEU A 224 50.23 40.24 11.80
N LEU A 225 49.95 39.17 12.52
CA LEU A 225 49.95 39.09 13.98
C LEU A 225 51.22 38.41 14.52
N ALA A 226 51.42 38.52 15.83
CA ALA A 226 52.43 37.72 16.52
C ALA A 226 52.12 36.22 16.36
N GLY A 227 53.10 35.42 15.93
CA GLY A 227 52.91 33.99 15.64
C GLY A 227 52.64 33.66 14.17
N ASN A 228 52.94 34.58 13.25
CA ASN A 228 52.84 34.39 11.79
C ASN A 228 51.42 34.19 11.23
N ALA A 229 50.39 34.42 12.06
CA ALA A 229 49.00 34.42 11.62
C ALA A 229 48.63 35.75 10.96
N PHE A 230 47.72 35.73 10.00
CA PHE A 230 47.13 36.94 9.43
C PHE A 230 45.70 37.10 9.92
N ARG A 231 45.30 38.33 10.23
CA ARG A 231 43.94 38.70 10.62
C ARG A 231 43.35 39.70 9.62
N ALA A 232 42.11 39.50 9.24
CA ALA A 232 41.33 40.50 8.50
C ALA A 232 39.98 40.73 9.15
N GLU A 233 39.44 41.91 8.88
CA GLU A 233 38.08 42.30 9.27
C GLU A 233 37.28 42.51 7.99
N LEU A 234 36.16 41.81 7.91
CA LEU A 234 35.17 41.85 6.84
C LEU A 234 33.82 42.26 7.45
N ALA A 235 32.85 42.58 6.61
CA ALA A 235 31.49 42.86 7.05
C ALA A 235 30.51 42.11 6.17
N VAL A 236 29.74 41.20 6.77
CA VAL A 236 28.75 40.38 6.07
C VAL A 236 27.43 41.16 6.01
N PRO A 237 26.94 41.58 4.84
CA PRO A 237 25.64 42.24 4.72
C PRO A 237 24.48 41.30 5.06
N LEU A 238 23.47 41.82 5.76
CA LEU A 238 22.22 41.09 6.05
C LEU A 238 21.23 41.25 4.89
N GLU A 239 21.66 40.77 3.73
CA GLU A 239 20.97 40.81 2.43
C GLU A 239 20.92 39.39 1.83
N MET A 240 19.86 39.05 1.10
CA MET A 240 19.62 37.69 0.58
C MET A 240 20.78 37.12 -0.26
N GLU A 241 21.54 37.99 -0.93
CA GLU A 241 22.77 37.63 -1.66
C GLU A 241 23.81 36.91 -0.77
N TYR A 242 23.84 37.25 0.52
CA TYR A 242 24.74 36.73 1.53
C TYR A 242 24.07 35.69 2.45
N GLN A 243 22.93 35.12 2.04
CA GLN A 243 22.32 33.99 2.74
C GLN A 243 23.33 32.85 2.88
N ASP A 244 24.00 32.53 1.77
CA ASP A 244 25.05 31.53 1.68
C ASP A 244 26.32 32.15 1.11
N PHE A 245 27.46 31.93 1.76
CA PHE A 245 28.74 32.46 1.32
C PHE A 245 29.91 31.58 1.76
N SER A 246 31.06 31.73 1.11
CA SER A 246 32.33 31.18 1.59
C SER A 246 33.37 32.25 1.86
N VAL A 247 34.30 31.93 2.74
CA VAL A 247 35.45 32.78 3.06
C VAL A 247 36.71 32.01 2.71
N SER A 248 37.58 32.69 1.97
CA SER A 248 38.88 32.15 1.55
C SER A 248 40.01 33.06 1.97
N VAL A 249 41.21 32.51 2.07
CA VAL A 249 42.46 33.26 2.22
C VAL A 249 43.35 33.02 1.01
N SER A 250 43.98 34.08 0.53
CA SER A 250 45.02 34.03 -0.50
C SER A 250 46.34 34.51 0.09
N PHE A 251 47.32 33.61 0.18
CA PHE A 251 48.69 33.95 0.57
C PHE A 251 49.51 34.25 -0.68
N THR A 252 50.12 35.43 -0.73
CA THR A 252 50.93 35.89 -1.87
C THR A 252 52.37 36.14 -1.47
N LEU A 253 53.32 35.51 -2.17
CA LEU A 253 54.77 35.71 -2.03
C LEU A 253 55.39 35.90 -3.40
N ASP A 254 56.23 36.93 -3.57
CA ASP A 254 56.93 37.21 -4.84
C ASP A 254 56.01 37.32 -6.07
N GLY A 255 54.74 37.69 -5.87
CA GLY A 255 53.72 37.82 -6.92
C GLY A 255 52.96 36.54 -7.25
N GLU A 256 53.31 35.40 -6.63
CA GLU A 256 52.56 34.14 -6.75
C GLU A 256 51.57 34.01 -5.59
N ALA A 257 50.29 33.80 -5.92
CA ALA A 257 49.22 33.66 -4.95
C ALA A 257 48.73 32.21 -4.87
N GLN A 258 48.58 31.70 -3.65
CA GLN A 258 47.92 30.43 -3.36
C GLN A 258 46.69 30.70 -2.51
N THR A 259 45.53 30.17 -2.93
CA THR A 259 44.24 30.44 -2.30
C THR A 259 43.63 29.15 -1.76
N GLU A 260 43.04 29.23 -0.57
CA GLU A 260 42.31 28.15 0.09
C GLU A 260 40.99 28.67 0.67
N GLU A 261 39.90 27.92 0.46
CA GLU A 261 38.62 28.16 1.15
C GLU A 261 38.77 27.72 2.61
N LEU A 262 38.49 28.64 3.53
CA LEU A 262 38.56 28.39 4.97
C LEU A 262 37.27 27.73 5.45
N PHE A 263 36.14 28.39 5.22
CA PHE A 263 34.84 27.90 5.64
C PHE A 263 33.73 28.39 4.72
N ARG A 264 32.56 27.77 4.89
CA ARG A 264 31.33 28.10 4.20
C ARG A 264 30.22 28.21 5.23
N GLU A 265 29.40 29.24 5.05
CA GLU A 265 28.27 29.55 5.91
C GLU A 265 26.98 29.41 5.12
N TYR A 266 25.95 28.91 5.78
CA TYR A 266 24.63 28.68 5.21
C TYR A 266 23.56 29.31 6.09
N ASP A 267 22.48 29.75 5.46
CA ASP A 267 21.35 30.38 6.14
C ASP A 267 21.74 31.55 7.05
N PHE A 268 22.79 32.30 6.70
CA PHE A 268 23.40 33.28 7.58
C PHE A 268 22.43 34.40 7.96
N VAL A 269 21.77 35.01 6.97
CA VAL A 269 20.89 36.18 7.21
C VAL A 269 19.67 35.79 8.03
N SER A 270 19.09 34.62 7.79
CA SER A 270 18.02 34.05 8.61
C SER A 270 18.41 34.00 10.10
N GLY A 271 19.67 33.73 10.40
CA GLY A 271 20.22 33.71 11.77
C GLY A 271 20.26 35.05 12.49
N TYR A 272 20.09 36.16 11.78
CA TYR A 272 20.09 37.52 12.34
C TYR A 272 18.77 38.26 12.12
N GLN A 273 17.76 37.63 11.53
CA GLN A 273 16.50 38.29 11.21
C GLN A 273 15.42 38.01 12.25
N THR A 274 15.01 39.05 12.97
CA THR A 274 13.77 39.04 13.75
C THR A 274 12.58 38.98 12.80
N THR A 275 11.62 38.09 13.06
CA THR A 275 10.35 38.04 12.32
C THR A 275 9.20 38.52 13.18
N VAL A 276 8.31 39.29 12.57
CA VAL A 276 7.16 39.91 13.24
C VAL A 276 5.92 39.59 12.45
N SER A 277 4.84 39.22 13.13
CA SER A 277 3.52 39.11 12.52
C SER A 277 2.46 39.74 13.44
N VAL A 278 1.43 40.31 12.82
CA VAL A 278 0.26 40.85 13.53
C VAL A 278 -0.99 40.24 12.93
N THR A 279 -1.83 39.65 13.77
CA THR A 279 -3.01 38.89 13.34
C THR A 279 -4.24 39.32 14.12
N PRO A 280 -5.30 39.83 13.48
CA PRO A 280 -6.57 40.07 14.16
C PRO A 280 -7.21 38.74 14.57
N THR A 281 -7.74 38.66 15.80
CA THR A 281 -8.38 37.45 16.33
C THR A 281 -9.88 37.62 16.52
N ASP A 282 -10.32 38.62 17.29
CA ASP A 282 -11.73 39.04 17.42
C ASP A 282 -11.93 40.50 17.00
N PHE A 283 -11.15 40.94 16.00
CA PHE A 283 -11.23 42.31 15.49
C PHE A 283 -12.55 42.52 14.73
N LYS A 284 -13.35 43.50 15.16
CA LYS A 284 -14.66 43.81 14.60
C LYS A 284 -14.61 45.12 13.81
N ALA A 285 -15.06 45.04 12.57
CA ALA A 285 -15.41 46.16 11.71
C ALA A 285 -16.93 46.18 11.55
N GLN A 286 -17.65 46.83 12.47
CA GLN A 286 -19.12 46.84 12.48
C GLN A 286 -19.66 48.19 12.03
N HIS A 287 -20.67 48.19 11.16
CA HIS A 287 -21.42 49.41 10.86
C HIS A 287 -22.09 49.93 12.13
N SER A 288 -21.68 51.10 12.58
CA SER A 288 -22.40 51.85 13.60
C SER A 288 -23.48 52.71 12.94
N GLY A 289 -24.57 52.95 13.66
CA GLY A 289 -25.68 53.78 13.17
C GLY A 289 -25.21 55.15 12.68
N ARG A 290 -26.05 55.84 11.90
CA ARG A 290 -25.72 57.19 11.40
C ARG A 290 -25.43 58.13 12.57
N ARG A 291 -24.33 58.89 12.48
CA ARG A 291 -24.04 60.01 13.38
C ARG A 291 -25.16 61.07 13.26
N THR A 292 -25.26 61.97 14.23
CA THR A 292 -26.21 63.09 14.23
C THR A 292 -26.10 64.02 13.02
N ASP A 293 -24.98 64.00 12.30
CA ASP A 293 -24.73 64.72 11.05
C ASP A 293 -25.14 63.94 9.78
N GLY A 294 -25.69 62.72 9.91
CA GLY A 294 -26.15 61.87 8.81
C GLY A 294 -25.08 60.97 8.20
N THR A 295 -23.82 61.06 8.65
CA THR A 295 -22.71 60.24 8.14
C THR A 295 -22.83 58.81 8.65
N ALA A 296 -22.69 57.82 7.76
CA ALA A 296 -22.59 56.42 8.16
C ALA A 296 -21.26 56.22 8.91
N GLY A 297 -21.32 55.56 10.07
CA GLY A 297 -20.15 55.22 10.86
C GLY A 297 -19.80 53.74 10.72
N MET A 298 -18.53 53.43 10.89
CA MET A 298 -18.03 52.10 11.17
C MET A 298 -17.23 52.17 12.46
N THR A 299 -17.41 51.18 13.32
CA THR A 299 -16.66 51.01 14.55
C THR A 299 -15.58 49.96 14.30
N LEU A 300 -14.34 50.33 14.58
CA LEU A 300 -13.15 49.50 14.45
C LEU A 300 -12.57 49.25 15.85
N GLY A 301 -12.48 47.99 16.24
CA GLY A 301 -11.89 47.59 17.52
C GLY A 301 -11.99 46.09 17.76
N GLY A 302 -11.14 45.58 18.64
CA GLY A 302 -11.12 44.19 19.05
C GLY A 302 -9.70 43.67 19.24
N ASP A 303 -9.62 42.35 19.41
CA ASP A 303 -8.39 41.70 19.84
C ASP A 303 -7.50 41.34 18.67
N PHE A 304 -6.19 41.37 18.91
CA PHE A 304 -5.16 40.98 17.96
C PHE A 304 -3.98 40.32 18.68
N GLU A 305 -3.26 39.50 17.93
CA GLU A 305 -2.02 38.86 18.34
C GLU A 305 -0.84 39.55 17.66
N LEU A 306 0.20 39.86 18.44
CA LEU A 306 1.51 40.21 17.95
C LEU A 306 2.46 39.05 18.22
N SER A 307 2.98 38.39 17.19
CA SER A 307 4.06 37.41 17.34
C SER A 307 5.40 38.04 16.96
N VAL A 308 6.36 37.94 17.87
CA VAL A 308 7.74 38.41 17.66
C VAL A 308 8.68 37.23 17.88
N ASN A 309 9.37 36.82 16.82
CA ASN A 309 10.36 35.75 16.85
C ASN A 309 11.76 36.35 16.75
N ARG A 310 12.56 36.15 17.79
CA ARG A 310 13.96 36.58 17.82
C ARG A 310 14.78 35.75 16.83
N ALA A 311 15.77 36.40 16.23
CA ALA A 311 16.83 35.73 15.50
C ALA A 311 17.57 34.68 16.37
N TYR A 312 17.95 33.55 15.79
CA TYR A 312 18.44 32.40 16.57
C TYR A 312 19.94 32.42 16.88
N ARG A 313 20.72 33.37 16.34
CA ARG A 313 22.15 33.50 16.71
C ARG A 313 22.31 34.27 18.02
N GLU A 314 23.25 33.83 18.85
CA GLU A 314 23.50 34.41 20.18
C GLU A 314 23.87 35.91 20.11
N ASN A 315 24.70 36.28 19.14
CA ASN A 315 25.17 37.65 18.90
C ASN A 315 24.18 38.51 18.08
N SER A 316 22.97 38.03 17.81
CA SER A 316 21.93 38.80 17.14
C SER A 316 21.37 39.91 18.03
N ALA A 317 20.85 40.97 17.41
CA ALA A 317 20.14 42.02 18.12
C ALA A 317 18.85 41.47 18.75
N VAL A 318 18.51 41.98 19.93
CA VAL A 318 17.38 41.48 20.73
C VAL A 318 16.18 42.43 20.54
N PRO A 319 14.96 41.93 20.28
CA PRO A 319 13.76 42.77 20.24
C PRO A 319 13.62 43.57 21.54
N ALA A 320 13.49 44.89 21.43
CA ALA A 320 13.52 45.79 22.59
C ALA A 320 12.24 46.61 22.74
N HIS A 321 11.64 47.04 21.64
CA HIS A 321 10.45 47.88 21.66
C HIS A 321 9.51 47.50 20.53
N ALA A 322 8.20 47.54 20.78
CA ALA A 322 7.19 47.40 19.74
C ALA A 322 6.19 48.56 19.77
N VAL A 323 5.79 49.00 18.58
CA VAL A 323 4.72 49.95 18.35
C VAL A 323 3.68 49.29 17.46
N ILE A 324 2.43 49.26 17.91
CA ILE A 324 1.30 48.74 17.14
C ILE A 324 0.35 49.90 16.89
N GLU A 325 0.04 50.15 15.61
CA GLU A 325 -0.84 51.22 15.17
C GLU A 325 -2.03 50.65 14.41
N LEU A 326 -3.23 51.14 14.74
CA LEU A 326 -4.37 51.05 13.85
C LEU A 326 -4.28 52.23 12.89
N VAL A 327 -4.15 51.93 11.60
CA VAL A 327 -3.99 52.93 10.55
C VAL A 327 -5.25 52.96 9.70
N ILE A 328 -5.79 54.17 9.46
CA ILE A 328 -6.96 54.39 8.61
C ILE A 328 -6.60 55.44 7.56
N ASP A 329 -6.74 55.12 6.27
CA ASP A 329 -6.34 55.99 5.15
C ASP A 329 -4.90 56.53 5.28
N GLY A 330 -4.00 55.74 5.88
CA GLY A 330 -2.60 56.12 6.10
C GLY A 330 -2.33 56.95 7.36
N GLU A 331 -3.35 57.32 8.14
CA GLU A 331 -3.20 58.01 9.43
C GLU A 331 -3.33 57.03 10.61
N ALA A 332 -2.36 57.06 11.53
CA ALA A 332 -2.42 56.29 12.77
C ALA A 332 -3.48 56.89 13.71
N VAL A 333 -4.58 56.16 13.93
CA VAL A 333 -5.73 56.60 14.74
C VAL A 333 -5.69 56.04 16.16
N GLN A 334 -5.00 54.93 16.37
CA GLN A 334 -4.66 54.36 17.67
C GLN A 334 -3.21 53.89 17.64
N ARG A 335 -2.53 53.99 18.78
CA ARG A 335 -1.14 53.59 18.94
C ARG A 335 -0.95 52.96 20.32
N GLN A 336 -0.32 51.80 20.33
CA GLN A 336 0.07 51.10 21.54
C GLN A 336 1.57 50.81 21.50
N GLU A 337 2.26 51.13 22.59
CA GLU A 337 3.69 50.91 22.73
C GLU A 337 3.96 49.82 23.78
N MET A 338 4.98 49.02 23.53
CA MET A 338 5.38 47.90 24.39
C MET A 338 6.89 47.90 24.59
N ASP A 339 7.32 47.65 25.81
CA ASP A 339 8.70 47.34 26.14
C ASP A 339 8.87 45.82 26.09
N LEU A 340 9.75 45.35 25.20
CA LEU A 340 10.06 43.93 25.01
C LEU A 340 11.41 43.54 25.64
N SER A 341 12.12 44.51 26.23
CA SER A 341 13.53 44.36 26.60
C SER A 341 13.78 43.33 27.70
N ALA A 342 12.78 43.02 28.53
CA ALA A 342 12.87 41.98 29.56
C ALA A 342 12.49 40.58 29.01
N ASP A 343 11.64 40.54 27.99
CA ASP A 343 11.00 39.31 27.53
C ASP A 343 11.93 38.45 26.66
N PHE A 344 12.91 39.08 26.01
CA PHE A 344 13.88 38.41 25.12
C PHE A 344 15.31 38.33 25.68
N GLN A 345 15.51 38.62 26.98
CA GLN A 345 16.80 38.38 27.62
C GLN A 345 17.09 36.88 27.73
N LEU A 346 18.36 36.51 27.54
CA LEU A 346 18.83 35.13 27.76
C LEU A 346 18.56 34.76 29.23
N VAL A 347 17.66 33.82 29.45
CA VAL A 347 17.43 33.26 30.78
C VAL A 347 18.53 32.23 31.01
N SER A 348 19.51 32.55 31.86
CA SER A 348 20.47 31.56 32.33
C SER A 348 19.69 30.42 32.99
N GLY A 349 19.77 29.21 32.42
CA GLY A 349 19.09 28.03 32.95
C GLY A 349 19.41 27.86 34.43
N GLY A 350 18.35 27.73 35.25
CA GLY A 350 18.49 27.39 36.67
C GLY A 350 19.26 26.08 36.85
N ALA A 351 19.89 25.93 38.02
CA ALA A 351 20.84 24.88 38.39
C ALA A 351 20.49 23.46 37.84
N GLY A 352 21.10 23.10 36.70
CA GLY A 352 21.05 21.79 36.04
C GLY A 352 22.40 21.43 35.43
N THR A 353 22.60 20.15 35.11
CA THR A 353 23.91 19.63 34.62
C THR A 353 24.30 20.22 33.27
N ALA A 354 25.60 20.29 32.97
CA ALA A 354 26.17 21.00 31.82
C ALA A 354 25.62 20.56 30.43
N ASP A 355 25.07 19.34 30.32
CA ASP A 355 24.42 18.83 29.09
C ASP A 355 22.92 19.20 28.98
N GLU A 356 22.27 19.62 30.07
CA GLU A 356 20.88 20.11 30.10
C GLU A 356 20.79 21.64 29.99
N GLN A 357 21.92 22.35 29.98
CA GLN A 357 22.01 23.79 29.75
C GLN A 357 22.00 24.12 28.24
N ALA A 358 21.16 23.47 27.45
CA ALA A 358 20.80 24.04 26.16
C ALA A 358 19.99 25.30 26.47
N GLU A 359 20.59 26.48 26.26
CA GLU A 359 19.86 27.75 26.28
C GLU A 359 18.73 27.63 25.25
N GLU A 360 17.52 27.31 25.71
CA GLU A 360 16.34 27.33 24.87
C GLU A 360 16.08 28.79 24.55
N ILE A 361 16.61 29.26 23.42
CA ILE A 361 16.32 30.58 22.88
C ILE A 361 14.79 30.64 22.79
N LEU A 362 14.16 31.51 23.60
CA LEU A 362 12.75 31.87 23.45
C LEU A 362 12.59 32.42 22.03
N SER A 363 12.26 31.51 21.12
CA SER A 363 12.32 31.72 19.67
C SER A 363 11.08 32.45 19.16
N GLY A 364 10.07 32.64 20.00
CA GLY A 364 8.86 33.38 19.70
C GLY A 364 8.04 33.72 20.94
N ILE A 365 7.63 34.98 21.05
CA ILE A 365 6.65 35.41 22.06
C ILE A 365 5.43 35.96 21.32
N THR A 366 4.25 35.47 21.71
CA THR A 366 2.97 35.97 21.22
C THR A 366 2.28 36.78 22.31
N TYR A 367 1.99 38.04 22.01
CA TYR A 367 1.27 38.96 22.87
C TYR A 367 -0.19 39.05 22.40
N TYR A 368 -1.12 38.94 23.35
CA TYR A 368 -2.55 39.11 23.12
C TYR A 368 -2.94 40.52 23.56
N LEU A 369 -3.42 41.33 22.62
CA LEU A 369 -3.58 42.77 22.78
C LEU A 369 -4.96 43.23 22.29
N SER A 370 -5.41 44.37 22.80
CA SER A 370 -6.66 45.02 22.40
C SER A 370 -6.46 46.54 22.46
N PHE A 371 -6.99 47.28 21.50
CA PHE A 371 -7.03 48.74 21.64
C PHE A 371 -8.05 49.16 22.70
N PRO A 372 -7.72 50.15 23.55
CA PRO A 372 -8.57 50.53 24.69
C PRO A 372 -9.86 51.25 24.28
N GLU A 373 -9.89 51.86 23.09
CA GLU A 373 -11.04 52.60 22.57
C GLU A 373 -11.38 52.16 21.16
N GLU A 374 -12.68 52.00 20.90
CA GLU A 374 -13.19 51.77 19.56
C GLU A 374 -13.09 53.04 18.70
N VAL A 375 -12.61 52.91 17.47
CA VAL A 375 -12.45 54.03 16.54
C VAL A 375 -13.64 54.11 15.59
N TYR A 376 -14.23 55.30 15.48
CA TYR A 376 -15.26 55.59 14.48
C TYR A 376 -14.65 56.09 13.17
N ALA A 377 -14.87 55.36 12.08
CA ALA A 377 -14.41 55.69 10.74
C ALA A 377 -15.56 55.75 9.73
N ALA A 378 -15.36 56.43 8.61
CA ALA A 378 -16.29 56.33 7.49
C ALA A 378 -16.18 54.94 6.85
N PRO A 379 -17.28 54.30 6.40
CA PRO A 379 -17.30 52.92 5.91
C PRO A 379 -16.57 52.69 4.57
N GLN A 380 -15.95 53.72 3.99
CA GLN A 380 -15.19 53.65 2.74
C GLN A 380 -13.68 53.88 2.93
N ARG A 381 -13.15 53.57 4.11
CA ARG A 381 -11.73 53.80 4.45
C ARG A 381 -10.96 52.50 4.54
N GLU A 382 -9.72 52.48 4.06
CA GLU A 382 -8.82 51.34 4.22
C GLU A 382 -8.28 51.32 5.64
N ALA A 383 -8.41 50.19 6.32
CA ALA A 383 -7.93 50.01 7.69
C ALA A 383 -6.91 48.88 7.76
N GLU A 384 -5.78 49.13 8.41
CA GLU A 384 -4.68 48.18 8.58
C GLU A 384 -4.17 48.18 10.03
N LEU A 385 -3.71 47.03 10.52
CA LEU A 385 -2.83 46.95 11.67
C LEU A 385 -1.38 47.01 11.18
N VAL A 386 -0.60 47.89 11.80
CA VAL A 386 0.84 48.01 11.54
C VAL A 386 1.57 47.76 12.85
N ALA A 387 2.38 46.70 12.90
CA ALA A 387 3.28 46.43 14.02
C ALA A 387 4.72 46.70 13.59
N ALA A 388 5.43 47.54 14.34
CA ALA A 388 6.83 47.84 14.14
C ALA A 388 7.61 47.42 15.39
N VAL A 389 8.59 46.53 15.23
CA VAL A 389 9.46 46.08 16.32
C VAL A 389 10.87 46.61 16.07
N THR A 390 11.38 47.35 17.04
CA THR A 390 12.74 47.86 17.05
C THR A 390 13.61 47.00 17.98
N ASP A 391 14.73 46.52 17.47
CA ASP A 391 15.69 45.73 18.23
C ASP A 391 16.74 46.61 18.95
N SER A 392 17.61 45.96 19.73
CA SER A 392 18.68 46.61 20.50
C SER A 392 19.75 47.31 19.64
N SER A 393 19.81 47.02 18.33
CA SER A 393 20.67 47.74 17.38
C SER A 393 20.00 49.01 16.83
N GLY A 394 18.68 49.19 17.07
CA GLY A 394 17.88 50.27 16.52
C GLY A 394 17.25 49.95 15.16
N LEU A 395 17.42 48.73 14.65
CA LEU A 395 16.78 48.29 13.41
C LEU A 395 15.30 48.00 13.68
N THR A 396 14.43 48.46 12.78
CA THR A 396 12.98 48.26 12.89
C THR A 396 12.46 47.32 11.80
N VAL A 397 11.73 46.28 12.20
CA VAL A 397 11.00 45.35 11.34
C VAL A 397 9.51 45.64 11.43
N THR A 398 8.84 45.81 10.29
CA THR A 398 7.40 46.13 10.24
C THR A 398 6.60 44.98 9.66
N ALA A 399 5.51 44.61 10.31
CA ALA A 399 4.45 43.74 9.80
C ALA A 399 3.18 44.55 9.57
N ARG A 400 2.45 44.27 8.48
CA ARG A 400 1.18 44.93 8.16
C ARG A 400 0.10 43.89 7.91
N ARG A 401 -1.12 44.20 8.35
CA ARG A 401 -2.28 43.34 8.14
C ARG A 401 -3.54 44.16 7.85
N ASP A 402 -4.03 44.01 6.63
CA ASP A 402 -5.30 44.60 6.20
C ASP A 402 -6.45 44.05 7.05
N LEU A 403 -7.24 44.97 7.61
CA LEU A 403 -8.45 44.65 8.37
C LEU A 403 -9.70 44.80 7.52
N TYR A 404 -9.71 45.79 6.62
CA TYR A 404 -10.83 46.09 5.74
C TYR A 404 -10.36 46.80 4.47
N ARG A 405 -10.78 46.30 3.29
CA ARG A 405 -10.64 46.98 1.99
C ARG A 405 -12.02 47.26 1.42
N VAL A 406 -12.20 48.45 0.88
CA VAL A 406 -13.36 48.81 0.06
C VAL A 406 -13.19 48.20 -1.32
N GLY A 407 -14.13 47.35 -1.74
CA GLY A 407 -14.26 46.89 -3.12
C GLY A 407 -15.19 47.78 -3.92
#